data_AF-A0A1Y3AV83-F1
#
_entry.id   AF-A0A1Y3AV83-F1
#
_cell.length_a   1.000
_cell.length_b   1.000
_cell.length_c   1.000
_cell.angle_alpha   90.00
_cell.angle_beta   90.00
_cell.angle_gamma   90.00
#
_symmetry.space_group_name_H-M   'P 1'
#
loop_
_entity.id
_entity.type
_entity.pdbx_description
1 polymer ?
#
loop_
_entity_poly.entity_id
_entity_poly.type
_entity_poly.pdbx_seq_one_letter_code
_entity_poly.pdbx_strand_id
1 'polypeptide(L)'
;MVMEDCGELMVDLIDDLHPYALLSILKQIIVGLMIAEQVFEFEHRDLHSGNILLQPTHQHSIRFTFDNKAITIPSYGFLVKIIDTTFSRLKYGK
;
A
#
# COMPACT_ATOMS: atom_id res chain seq x y z
N MET A 1 18.02 12.01 -4.29
CA MET A 1 16.61 11.83 -4.69
C MET A 1 15.75 12.41 -3.59
N VAL A 2 14.77 13.25 -3.92
CA VAL A 2 13.81 13.79 -2.93
C VAL A 2 12.46 13.18 -3.27
N MET A 3 11.82 12.56 -2.27
CA MET A 3 10.47 11.99 -2.40
C MET A 3 9.45 12.92 -1.75
N GLU A 4 8.17 12.75 -2.09
CA GLU A 4 7.07 13.48 -1.45
C GLU A 4 6.86 13.01 0.00
N ASP A 5 6.34 13.90 0.84
CA ASP A 5 5.89 13.53 2.19
C ASP A 5 4.59 12.71 2.08
N CYS A 6 4.61 11.52 2.68
CA CYS A 6 3.62 10.47 2.50
C CYS A 6 2.94 10.05 3.81
N GLY A 7 3.11 10.82 4.87
CA GLY A 7 2.55 10.52 6.19
C GLY A 7 3.50 9.74 7.09
N GLU A 8 2.93 8.99 8.04
CA GLU A 8 3.68 8.36 9.13
C GLU A 8 3.91 6.87 8.87
N LEU A 9 4.96 6.29 9.45
CA LEU A 9 5.26 4.87 9.28
C LEU A 9 4.23 4.02 10.02
N MET A 10 3.84 2.91 9.42
CA MET A 10 2.91 1.97 10.06
C MET A 10 3.50 1.42 11.37
N VAL A 11 4.81 1.23 11.46
CA VAL A 11 5.46 0.75 12.69
C VAL A 11 5.20 1.65 13.90
N ASP A 12 5.06 2.96 13.68
CA ASP A 12 4.85 3.94 14.76
C ASP A 12 3.38 4.02 15.19
N LEU A 13 2.46 3.53 14.35
CA LEU A 13 1.02 3.66 14.55
C LEU A 13 0.30 2.34 14.83
N ILE A 14 0.95 1.20 14.59
CA ILE A 14 0.27 -0.11 14.49
C ILE A 14 -0.54 -0.48 15.73
N ASP A 15 -0.06 -0.11 16.91
CA ASP A 15 -0.68 -0.46 18.20
C ASP A 15 -1.93 0.40 18.50
N ASP A 16 -2.04 1.58 17.88
CA ASP A 16 -3.13 2.54 18.12
C ASP A 16 -4.23 2.47 17.03
N LEU A 17 -4.06 1.62 16.01
CA LEU A 17 -5.03 1.49 14.92
C LEU A 17 -6.31 0.79 15.35
N HIS A 18 -7.46 1.40 15.04
CA HIS A 18 -8.75 0.72 15.14
C HIS A 18 -8.77 -0.56 14.28
N PRO A 19 -9.32 -1.70 14.74
CA PRO A 19 -9.24 -2.98 14.02
C PRO A 19 -9.72 -2.93 12.56
N TYR A 20 -10.77 -2.16 12.28
CA TYR A 20 -11.25 -1.97 10.90
C TYR A 20 -10.30 -1.13 10.03
N ALA A 21 -9.59 -0.16 10.61
CA ALA A 21 -8.56 0.59 9.91
C ALA A 21 -7.37 -0.32 9.57
N LEU A 22 -6.92 -1.14 10.52
CA LEU A 22 -5.89 -2.16 10.27
C LEU A 22 -6.30 -3.13 9.16
N LEU A 23 -7.55 -3.61 9.18
CA LEU A 23 -8.09 -4.47 8.12
C LEU A 23 -8.11 -3.76 6.75
N SER A 24 -8.45 -2.47 6.70
CA SER A 24 -8.39 -1.66 5.48
C SER A 24 -6.96 -1.54 4.96
N ILE A 25 -6.01 -1.20 5.83
CA ILE A 25 -4.59 -1.05 5.51
C ILE A 25 -4.05 -2.36 4.91
N LEU A 26 -4.31 -3.50 5.57
CA LEU A 26 -3.91 -4.82 5.06
C LEU A 26 -4.53 -5.12 3.69
N LYS A 27 -5.81 -4.80 3.47
CA LYS A 27 -6.45 -4.97 2.17
C LYS A 27 -5.80 -4.12 1.08
N GLN A 28 -5.45 -2.86 1.38
CA GLN A 28 -4.78 -1.97 0.45
C GLN A 28 -3.38 -2.52 0.07
N ILE A 29 -2.62 -3.03 1.05
CA ILE A 29 -1.31 -3.68 0.82
C ILE A 29 -1.47 -4.89 -0.10
N ILE A 30 -2.38 -5.81 0.24
CA ILE A 30 -2.58 -7.05 -0.52
C ILE A 30 -3.01 -6.75 -1.96
N VAL A 31 -4.00 -5.86 -2.15
CA VAL A 31 -4.47 -5.52 -3.50
C VAL A 31 -3.41 -4.77 -4.30
N GLY A 32 -2.69 -3.84 -3.67
CA GLY A 32 -1.58 -3.12 -4.31
C GLY A 32 -0.47 -4.06 -4.79
N LEU A 33 -0.03 -4.97 -3.92
CA LEU A 33 0.99 -5.97 -4.27
C LEU A 33 0.50 -6.95 -5.33
N MET A 34 -0.73 -7.45 -5.22
CA MET A 34 -1.33 -8.34 -6.23
C MET A 34 -1.32 -7.68 -7.62
N ILE A 35 -1.70 -6.40 -7.71
CA ILE A 35 -1.68 -5.67 -8.99
C ILE A 35 -0.24 -5.53 -9.49
N ALA A 36 0.70 -5.14 -8.62
CA ALA A 36 2.10 -4.98 -8.99
C ALA A 36 2.73 -6.31 -9.46
N GLU A 37 2.42 -7.42 -8.79
CA GLU A 37 2.84 -8.77 -9.16
C GLU A 37 2.32 -9.15 -10.56
N GLN A 38 1.03 -8.93 -10.81
CA GLN A 38 0.41 -9.32 -12.08
C GLN A 38 0.90 -8.48 -13.27
N VAL A 39 1.17 -7.19 -13.06
CA VAL A 39 1.59 -6.27 -14.12
C VAL A 39 3.11 -6.32 -14.35
N PHE A 40 3.91 -6.45 -13.29
CA PHE A 40 5.36 -6.26 -13.35
C PHE A 40 6.17 -7.45 -12.82
N GLU A 41 5.54 -8.58 -12.46
CA GLU A 41 6.20 -9.66 -11.70
C GLU A 41 6.93 -9.08 -10.47
N PHE A 42 6.32 -8.07 -9.83
CA PHE A 42 6.92 -7.32 -8.73
C PHE A 42 7.00 -8.14 -7.44
N GLU A 43 8.15 -8.08 -6.78
CA GLU A 43 8.39 -8.63 -5.44
C GLU A 43 9.08 -7.55 -4.60
N HIS A 44 8.52 -7.17 -3.45
CA HIS A 44 9.13 -6.16 -2.58
C HIS A 44 10.42 -6.66 -1.91
N ARG A 45 10.39 -7.92 -1.45
CA ARG A 45 11.46 -8.69 -0.77
C ARG A 45 11.91 -8.22 0.62
N ASP A 46 11.50 -7.03 1.04
CA ASP A 46 11.77 -6.52 2.40
C ASP A 46 10.59 -5.72 2.96
N LEU A 47 9.37 -6.28 2.91
CA LEU A 47 8.16 -5.57 3.32
C LEU A 47 7.88 -5.78 4.81
N HIS A 48 8.48 -4.94 5.66
CA HIS A 48 8.14 -4.82 7.07
C HIS A 48 7.32 -3.54 7.33
N SER A 49 6.77 -3.38 8.55
CA SER A 49 5.95 -2.20 8.91
C SER A 49 6.67 -0.86 8.77
N GLY A 50 8.01 -0.84 8.88
CA GLY A 50 8.84 0.34 8.60
C GLY A 50 8.96 0.72 7.11
N ASN A 51 8.44 -0.10 6.18
CA ASN A 51 8.42 0.17 4.74
C ASN A 51 6.99 0.45 4.22
N ILE A 52 6.09 0.77 5.15
CA ILE A 52 4.68 1.09 4.89
C ILE A 52 4.39 2.45 5.50
N LEU A 53 3.94 3.39 4.69
CA LEU A 53 3.48 4.71 5.11
C LEU A 53 1.95 4.78 5.10
N LEU A 54 1.39 5.40 6.12
CA LEU A 54 -0.02 5.67 6.30
C LEU A 54 -0.26 7.17 6.09
N GLN A 55 -0.76 7.52 4.90
CA GLN A 55 -1.09 8.90 4.58
C GLN A 55 -2.54 9.19 5.00
N PRO A 56 -2.81 10.23 5.82
CA PRO A 56 -4.17 10.68 6.10
C PRO A 56 -4.90 11.05 4.80
N THR A 57 -6.17 10.69 4.71
CA THR A 57 -7.02 11.01 3.55
C THR A 57 -8.46 11.30 3.95
N HIS A 58 -9.07 12.28 3.27
CA HIS A 58 -10.49 12.59 3.39
C HIS A 58 -11.36 11.74 2.46
N GLN A 59 -10.76 10.94 1.57
CA GLN A 59 -11.51 10.04 0.70
C GLN A 59 -12.11 8.90 1.53
N HIS A 60 -13.40 8.62 1.37
CA HIS A 60 -14.07 7.54 2.09
C HIS A 60 -13.63 6.14 1.65
N SER A 61 -13.09 6.01 0.44
CA SER A 61 -12.62 4.75 -0.11
C SER A 61 -11.46 4.94 -1.08
N ILE A 62 -10.62 3.91 -1.18
CA ILE A 62 -9.52 3.80 -2.12
C ILE A 62 -9.94 2.89 -3.26
N ARG A 63 -9.78 3.35 -4.50
CA ARG A 63 -10.17 2.62 -5.70
C ARG A 63 -8.93 2.10 -6.43
N PHE A 64 -8.92 0.81 -6.68
CA PHE A 64 -7.94 0.12 -7.52
C PHE A 64 -8.61 -0.36 -8.80
N THR A 65 -7.83 -0.48 -9.87
CA THR A 65 -8.28 -1.07 -11.14
C THR A 65 -7.39 -2.25 -11.48
N PHE A 66 -7.99 -3.42 -11.68
CA PHE A 66 -7.29 -4.65 -12.05
C PHE A 66 -8.11 -5.39 -13.10
N ASP A 67 -7.52 -5.69 -14.26
CA ASP A 67 -8.19 -6.41 -15.36
C ASP A 67 -9.57 -5.81 -15.72
N ASN A 68 -9.62 -4.48 -15.92
CA ASN A 68 -10.83 -3.69 -16.15
C ASN A 68 -11.93 -3.78 -15.07
N LYS A 69 -11.65 -4.40 -13.92
CA LYS A 69 -12.54 -4.46 -12.76
C LYS A 69 -12.09 -3.46 -11.71
N ALA A 70 -13.05 -2.73 -11.14
CA ALA A 70 -12.80 -1.82 -10.03
C ALA A 70 -12.90 -2.56 -8.70
N ILE A 71 -11.87 -2.43 -7.86
CA ILE A 71 -11.86 -2.90 -6.48
C ILE A 71 -11.88 -1.66 -5.60
N THR A 72 -12.84 -1.58 -4.67
CA THR A 72 -13.00 -0.42 -3.77
C THR A 72 -12.89 -0.87 -2.33
N ILE A 73 -12.00 -0.23 -1.56
CA ILE A 73 -11.75 -0.52 -0.15
C ILE A 73 -12.10 0.73 0.67
N PRO A 74 -12.95 0.65 1.71
CA PRO A 74 -13.17 1.78 2.61
C PRO A 74 -11.83 2.22 3.22
N SER A 75 -11.48 3.51 3.17
CA SER A 75 -10.14 3.98 3.53
C SER A 75 -9.89 3.91 5.04
N TYR A 76 -10.93 4.12 5.84
CA TYR A 76 -10.82 4.39 7.28
C TYR A 76 -9.83 5.53 7.60
N GLY A 77 -9.77 6.53 6.71
CA GLY A 77 -8.93 7.71 6.87
C GLY A 77 -7.48 7.53 6.41
N PHE A 78 -7.09 6.36 5.90
CA PHE A 78 -5.72 6.08 5.47
C PHE A 78 -5.63 5.65 4.00
N LEU A 79 -4.68 6.25 3.29
CA LEU A 79 -4.13 5.77 2.03
C LEU A 79 -2.76 5.13 2.31
N VAL A 80 -2.60 3.87 1.94
CA VAL A 80 -1.34 3.14 2.15
C VAL A 80 -0.36 3.41 1.03
N LYS A 81 0.90 3.66 1.37
CA LYS A 81 2.03 3.73 0.43
C LYS A 81 3.13 2.76 0.85
N ILE A 82 3.58 1.93 -0.09
CA ILE A 82 4.72 1.02 0.11
C ILE A 82 5.97 1.73 -0.41
N ILE A 83 7.04 1.71 0.37
CA ILE A 83 8.30 2.42 0.08
C ILE A 83 9.50 1.49 0.24
N ASP A 84 10.69 2.00 -0.11
CA ASP A 84 11.96 1.29 -0.06
C ASP A 84 12.03 0.06 -0.96
N THR A 85 12.24 0.31 -2.25
CA THR A 85 12.38 -0.75 -3.26
C THR A 85 13.83 -1.22 -3.43
N THR A 86 14.70 -1.05 -2.42
CA THR A 86 16.14 -1.33 -2.53
C THR A 86 16.44 -2.79 -2.91
N PHE A 87 15.70 -3.73 -2.32
CA PHE A 87 15.83 -5.17 -2.61
C PHE A 87 14.75 -5.70 -3.55
N SER A 88 13.86 -4.84 -4.04
CA SER A 88 12.75 -5.27 -4.86
C SER A 88 13.20 -5.84 -6.20
N ARG A 89 12.41 -6.79 -6.72
CA ARG A 89 12.54 -7.32 -8.07
C ARG A 89 11.31 -6.92 -8.87
N LEU A 90 11.53 -6.55 -10.12
CA LEU A 90 10.46 -6.42 -11.11
C LEU A 90 10.99 -6.81 -12.48
N LYS A 91 10.08 -7.14 -13.39
CA LYS A 91 10.37 -7.40 -14.78
C LYS A 91 9.61 -6.40 -15.64
N TYR A 92 10.35 -5.67 -16.46
CA TYR A 92 9.81 -4.69 -17.38
C TYR A 92 9.96 -5.20 -18.82
N GLY A 93 8.86 -5.21 -19.58
CA GLY A 93 8.81 -5.76 -20.94
C GLY A 93 8.35 -7.21 -20.98
N LYS A 94 7.11 -7.42 -21.41
CA LYS A 94 6.68 -8.67 -22.04
C LYS A 94 6.83 -8.53 -23.55
#